data_AF-A0A1G3U0G5-F1
#
_entry.id   AF-A0A1G3U0G5-F1
#
_cell.length_a   1.000
_cell.length_b   1.000
_cell.length_c   1.000
_cell.angle_alpha   90.00
_cell.angle_beta   90.00
_cell.angle_gamma   90.00
#
_symmetry.space_group_name_H-M   'P 1'
#
loop_
_entity.id
_entity.type
_entity.pdbx_description
1 polymer ?
#
loop_
_entity_poly.entity_id
_entity_poly.type
_entity_poly.pdbx_seq_one_letter_code
_entity_poly.pdbx_strand_id
1 'polypeptide(L)'
;METNLVVESIKFMMLGMGTVFAFLGIMIFFMDVMSKIVHKFFPEIQPDVNAALRNTQNENNQKKVVAAITAAIKYHREGQK
;
A
#
# COMPACT_ATOMS: atom_id res chain seq x y z
N MET A 1 20.68 40.72 40.33
CA MET A 1 19.24 40.44 40.08
C MET A 1 18.96 40.15 38.60
N GLU A 2 19.92 39.64 37.83
CA GLU A 2 19.83 39.50 36.36
C GLU A 2 19.57 38.07 35.88
N THR A 3 19.84 37.07 36.72
CA THR A 3 19.59 35.65 36.44
C THR A 3 18.12 35.36 36.18
N ASN A 4 17.20 36.17 36.69
CA ASN A 4 15.77 35.98 36.49
C ASN A 4 15.37 36.21 35.02
N LEU A 5 15.91 37.24 34.36
CA LEU A 5 15.57 37.58 32.97
C LEU A 5 16.08 36.52 31.97
N VAL A 6 17.29 36.00 32.18
CA VAL A 6 17.85 34.95 31.30
C VAL A 6 17.04 33.65 31.42
N VAL A 7 16.67 33.26 32.65
CA VAL A 7 15.82 32.08 32.89
C VAL A 7 14.42 32.26 32.30
N GLU A 8 13.87 33.46 32.40
CA GLU A 8 12.58 33.81 31.82
C GLU A 8 12.58 33.78 30.29
N SER A 9 13.66 34.27 29.67
CA SER A 9 13.87 34.21 28.21
C SER A 9 13.95 32.77 27.70
N ILE A 10 14.65 31.89 28.43
CA ILE A 10 14.74 30.45 28.11
C ILE A 10 13.37 29.77 28.24
N LYS A 11 12.58 30.13 29.26
CA LYS A 11 11.19 29.65 29.39
C LYS A 11 10.34 30.05 28.19
N PHE A 12 10.44 31.29 27.72
CA PHE A 12 9.72 31.73 26.52
C PHE A 12 10.19 31.02 25.25
N MET A 13 11.49 30.75 25.12
CA MET A 13 12.02 29.97 23.99
C MET A 13 11.47 28.53 23.99
N MET A 14 11.46 27.85 25.14
CA MET A 14 10.85 26.52 25.25
C MET A 14 9.34 26.57 24.98
N LEU A 15 8.64 27.59 25.49
CA LEU A 15 7.20 27.73 25.28
C LEU A 15 6.87 27.94 23.79
N GLY A 16 7.62 28.81 23.11
CA GLY A 16 7.42 29.10 21.68
C GLY A 16 7.75 27.89 20.80
N MET A 17 8.93 27.30 21.00
CA MET A 17 9.36 26.12 20.24
C MET A 17 8.47 24.90 20.52
N GLY A 18 8.07 24.69 21.78
CA GLY A 18 7.18 23.61 22.17
C GLY A 18 5.78 23.75 21.59
N THR A 19 5.23 24.97 21.55
CA THR A 19 3.91 25.23 20.95
C THR A 19 3.93 24.97 19.44
N VAL A 20 4.97 25.43 18.73
CA VAL A 20 5.11 25.17 17.29
C VAL A 20 5.26 23.67 17.02
N PHE A 21 6.08 22.98 17.81
CA PHE A 21 6.25 21.53 17.69
C PHE A 21 4.94 20.77 17.94
N ALA A 22 4.20 21.13 19.00
CA ALA A 22 2.89 20.55 19.28
C ALA A 22 1.90 20.80 18.15
N PHE A 23 1.87 22.02 17.60
CA PHE A 23 1.01 22.37 16.47
C PHE A 23 1.32 21.55 15.22
N LEU A 24 2.61 21.42 14.86
CA LEU A 24 3.03 20.59 13.74
C LEU A 24 2.72 19.11 13.97
N GLY A 25 2.93 18.60 15.19
CA GLY A 25 2.57 17.22 15.55
C GLY A 25 1.07 16.95 15.40
N ILE A 26 0.22 17.89 15.82
CA ILE A 26 -1.24 17.82 15.60
C ILE A 26 -1.54 17.84 14.10
N MET A 27 -0.93 18.73 13.33
CA MET A 27 -1.11 18.80 11.87
C MET A 27 -0.75 17.47 11.18
N ILE A 28 0.38 16.86 11.55
CA ILE A 28 0.79 15.56 11.01
C ILE A 28 -0.24 14.49 11.38
N PHE A 29 -0.72 14.47 12.62
CA PHE A 29 -1.76 13.52 13.04
C PHE A 29 -3.04 13.65 12.21
N PHE A 30 -3.49 14.88 11.93
CA PHE A 30 -4.65 15.12 11.07
C PHE A 30 -4.39 14.64 9.63
N MET A 31 -3.20 14.88 9.08
CA MET A 31 -2.82 14.39 7.75
C MET A 31 -2.80 12.85 7.71
N ASP A 32 -2.31 12.18 8.75
CA ASP A 32 -2.32 10.72 8.84
C ASP A 32 -3.74 10.15 8.93
N VAL A 33 -4.62 10.80 9.71
CA VAL A 33 -6.04 10.45 9.78
C VAL A 33 -6.69 10.60 8.42
N MET A 34 -6.47 11.73 7.74
CA MET A 34 -6.99 11.96 6.39
C MET A 34 -6.46 10.91 5.41
N SER A 35 -5.17 10.58 5.46
CA SER A 35 -4.55 9.53 4.64
C SER A 35 -5.22 8.16 4.87
N LYS A 36 -5.46 7.77 6.13
CA LYS A 36 -6.16 6.52 6.47
C LYS A 36 -7.61 6.50 6.01
N ILE A 37 -8.31 7.63 6.14
CA ILE A 37 -9.70 7.77 5.67
C ILE A 37 -9.73 7.61 4.15
N VAL A 38 -8.86 8.30 3.43
CA VAL A 38 -8.76 8.21 1.96
C VAL A 38 -8.47 6.78 1.54
N HIS A 39 -7.47 6.10 2.10
CA HIS A 39 -7.17 4.70 1.75
C HIS A 39 -8.31 3.73 2.08
N LYS A 40 -9.10 4.00 3.12
CA LYS A 40 -10.21 3.13 3.53
C LYS A 40 -11.47 3.33 2.68
N PHE A 41 -11.80 4.56 2.31
CA PHE A 41 -13.02 4.88 1.55
C PHE A 41 -12.77 4.91 0.03
N PHE A 42 -11.56 5.25 -0.39
CA PHE A 42 -11.08 5.18 -1.77
C PHE A 42 -9.84 4.30 -1.81
N PRO A 43 -9.99 2.97 -1.67
CA PRO A 43 -8.89 2.07 -1.94
C PRO A 43 -8.44 2.32 -3.37
N GLU A 44 -7.26 2.95 -3.53
CA GLU A 44 -6.61 3.00 -4.83
C GLU A 44 -6.43 1.56 -5.27
N ILE A 45 -6.98 1.25 -6.45
CA ILE A 45 -6.71 0.01 -7.16
C ILE A 45 -5.25 0.15 -7.61
N GLN A 46 -4.31 -0.11 -6.69
CA GLN A 46 -2.94 -0.35 -7.06
C GLN A 46 -2.99 -1.51 -8.06
N PRO A 47 -2.34 -1.40 -9.23
CA PRO A 47 -2.25 -2.53 -10.14
C PRO A 47 -1.59 -3.66 -9.36
N ASP A 48 -2.41 -4.63 -8.96
CA ASP A 48 -1.98 -5.76 -8.18
C ASP A 48 -0.92 -6.49 -9.03
N VAL A 49 0.34 -6.40 -8.60
CA VAL A 49 1.44 -7.10 -9.25
C VAL A 49 1.16 -8.62 -9.25
N ASN A 50 0.32 -9.11 -8.33
CA ASN A 50 -0.19 -10.49 -8.33
C ASN A 50 -1.33 -10.73 -9.33
N ALA A 51 -2.07 -9.72 -9.79
CA ALA A 51 -3.07 -9.91 -10.84
C ALA A 51 -2.41 -10.22 -12.18
N ALA A 52 -1.25 -9.64 -12.47
CA ALA A 52 -0.44 -10.01 -13.63
C ALA A 52 0.03 -11.48 -13.55
N LEU A 53 0.54 -11.90 -12.37
CA LEU A 53 0.92 -13.29 -12.10
C LEU A 53 -0.26 -14.27 -12.22
N ARG A 54 -1.44 -13.90 -11.70
CA ARG A 54 -2.67 -14.73 -11.79
C ARG A 54 -3.17 -14.85 -13.23
N ASN A 55 -3.07 -13.79 -14.03
CA ASN A 55 -3.40 -13.85 -15.46
C ASN A 55 -2.44 -14.75 -16.24
N THR A 56 -1.13 -14.64 -16.03
CA THR A 56 -0.14 -15.54 -16.63
C THR A 56 -0.35 -16.99 -16.19
N GLN A 57 -0.74 -17.23 -14.93
CA GLN A 57 -1.01 -18.57 -14.43
C GLN A 57 -2.31 -19.17 -15.04
N ASN A 58 -3.34 -18.34 -15.24
CA ASN A 58 -4.57 -18.74 -15.93
C ASN A 58 -4.34 -19.04 -17.42
N GLU A 59 -3.57 -18.23 -18.13
CA GLU A 59 -3.22 -18.50 -19.53
C GLU A 59 -2.44 -19.82 -19.69
N ASN A 60 -1.47 -20.06 -18.79
CA ASN A 60 -0.71 -21.32 -18.79
C ASN A 60 -1.61 -22.53 -18.49
N ASN A 61 -2.56 -22.40 -17.57
CA ASN A 61 -3.53 -23.46 -17.28
C ASN A 61 -4.46 -23.73 -18.48
N GLN A 62 -4.94 -22.68 -19.16
CA GLN A 62 -5.75 -22.85 -20.37
C GLN A 62 -4.98 -23.57 -21.48
N LYS A 63 -3.71 -23.20 -21.73
CA LYS A 63 -2.86 -23.88 -22.71
C LYS A 63 -2.63 -25.35 -22.36
N LYS A 64 -2.45 -25.69 -21.07
CA LYS A 64 -2.32 -27.07 -20.60
C LYS A 64 -3.61 -27.88 -20.82
N VAL A 65 -4.77 -27.30 -20.54
CA VAL A 65 -6.07 -27.94 -20.76
C VAL A 65 -6.29 -28.22 -22.25
N VAL A 66 -6.03 -27.23 -23.11
CA VAL A 66 -6.14 -27.41 -24.57
C VAL A 66 -5.19 -28.51 -25.06
N ALA A 67 -3.92 -28.51 -24.61
CA ALA A 67 -2.96 -29.54 -24.96
C ALA A 67 -3.39 -30.95 -24.50
N ALA A 68 -3.96 -31.07 -23.30
CA ALA A 68 -4.49 -32.33 -22.78
C ALA A 68 -5.69 -32.84 -23.61
N ILE A 69 -6.61 -31.96 -23.99
CA ILE A 69 -7.74 -32.30 -24.86
C ILE A 69 -7.25 -32.73 -26.23
N THR A 70 -6.30 -32.00 -26.84
CA THR A 70 -5.72 -32.37 -28.13
C THR A 70 -5.00 -33.72 -28.07
N ALA A 71 -4.25 -33.99 -26.99
CA ALA A 71 -3.60 -35.28 -26.78
C ALA A 71 -4.62 -36.41 -26.62
N ALA A 72 -5.71 -36.19 -25.88
CA ALA A 72 -6.79 -37.17 -25.73
C ALA A 72 -7.49 -37.47 -27.05
N ILE A 73 -7.79 -36.45 -27.87
CA ILE A 73 -8.39 -36.64 -29.20
C ILE A 73 -7.43 -37.39 -30.13
N LYS A 74 -6.14 -37.04 -30.12
CA LYS A 74 -5.12 -37.73 -30.91
C LYS A 74 -5.03 -39.20 -30.51
N TYR A 75 -4.95 -39.48 -29.21
CA TYR A 75 -4.87 -40.84 -28.68
C TYR A 75 -6.13 -41.66 -28.98
N HIS A 76 -7.30 -41.05 -28.88
CA HIS A 76 -8.56 -41.70 -29.27
C HIS A 76 -8.61 -42.03 -30.76
N ARG A 77 -8.12 -41.13 -31.62
CA ARG A 77 -8.10 -41.33 -33.08
C ARG A 77 -7.03 -42.33 -33.53
N GLU A 78 -5.92 -42.44 -32.80
CA GLU A 78 -4.86 -43.43 -33.05
C GLU A 78 -5.22 -44.82 -32.50
N GLY A 79 -5.97 -44.88 -31.39
CA GLY A 79 -6.48 -46.13 -30.79
C GLY A 79 -7.76 -46.69 -31.41
N GLN A 80 -8.40 -45.98 -32.35
CA GLN A 80 -9.53 -46.48 -33.14
C GLN A 80 -9.11 -47.11 -34.49
N LYS A 81 -7.88 -47.64 -34.58
CA LYS A 81 -7.45 -48.53 -35.67
C LYS A 81 -7.41 -49.98 -35.22
#